data_AF-R4LKU7-F1
#
_entry.id   AF-R4LKU7-F1
#
_cell.length_a   1.000
_cell.length_b   1.000
_cell.length_c   1.000
_cell.angle_alpha   90.00
_cell.angle_beta   90.00
_cell.angle_gamma   90.00
#
_symmetry.space_group_name_H-M   'P 1'
#
loop_
_entity.id
_entity.type
_entity.pdbx_description
1 polymer ?
#
loop_
_entity_poly.entity_id
_entity_poly.type
_entity_poly.pdbx_seq_one_letter_code
_entity_poly.pdbx_strand_id
1 'polypeptide(L)'
;MRNNLIRRFAVLMSALAAVTAMTAAPASAAAGTHTRPVKPGELVPAAGARTDHRLTSRTDKAAATTCLVNISAPVRAGAAKVGVDYSVTCDQEVVSIYGIIGIFRNAETTPLENTVDVFDLGRFGGGFQIVRNCASGTLYGYMRVIVTFKTGTPSRIDTNFAGPAAPISC
;
A
#
# COMPACT_ATOMS: atom_id res chain seq x y z
N MET A 1 39.58 0.87 -26.54
CA MET A 1 38.14 1.21 -26.59
C MET A 1 37.62 1.22 -25.17
N ARG A 2 37.57 2.39 -24.55
CA ARG A 2 37.41 2.59 -23.10
C ARG A 2 36.38 3.70 -22.91
N ASN A 3 35.40 3.44 -22.04
CA ASN A 3 34.59 4.38 -21.27
C ASN A 3 33.97 5.56 -22.02
N ASN A 4 32.64 5.58 -22.20
CA ASN A 4 31.80 6.79 -22.11
C ASN A 4 30.30 6.46 -22.25
N LEU A 5 29.78 5.60 -21.37
CA LEU A 5 28.33 5.28 -21.30
C LEU A 5 27.69 5.67 -19.96
N ILE A 6 28.32 6.60 -19.23
CA ILE A 6 27.79 7.22 -18.01
C ILE A 6 27.74 8.72 -18.24
N ARG A 7 26.70 9.19 -18.96
CA ARG A 7 26.25 10.59 -18.98
C ARG A 7 25.09 10.71 -19.96
N ARG A 8 23.86 10.62 -19.44
CA ARG A 8 22.66 11.35 -19.92
C ARG A 8 21.49 10.98 -19.01
N PHE A 9 20.68 11.99 -18.67
CA PHE A 9 19.48 11.98 -17.84
C PHE A 9 19.65 12.22 -16.33
N ALA A 10 20.44 13.23 -16.00
CA ALA A 10 19.98 14.23 -15.05
C ALA A 10 19.49 15.43 -15.88
N VAL A 11 18.28 15.93 -15.59
CA VAL A 11 17.69 17.26 -15.91
C VAL A 11 16.19 17.07 -16.17
N LEU A 12 15.38 17.39 -15.16
CA LEU A 12 14.16 18.23 -15.24
C LEU A 12 13.45 18.23 -13.89
N MET A 13 14.09 18.88 -12.92
CA MET A 13 13.44 19.51 -11.76
C MET A 13 13.22 20.97 -12.15
N SER A 14 11.96 21.44 -12.13
CA SER A 14 11.51 22.80 -11.74
C SER A 14 10.12 23.10 -12.28
N ALA A 15 9.12 23.17 -11.39
CA ALA A 15 8.08 24.21 -11.45
C ALA A 15 7.25 24.17 -10.16
N LEU A 16 7.51 25.17 -9.31
CA LEU A 16 6.75 25.54 -8.13
C LEU A 16 5.47 26.26 -8.58
N ALA A 17 4.31 25.90 -8.03
CA ALA A 17 3.17 26.81 -7.93
C ALA A 17 2.31 26.43 -6.72
N ALA A 18 2.40 27.26 -5.69
CA ALA A 18 1.45 27.30 -4.60
C ALA A 18 0.06 27.67 -5.14
N VAL A 19 -0.94 26.85 -4.87
CA VAL A 19 -2.35 27.26 -4.92
C VAL A 19 -2.95 26.93 -3.56
N THR A 20 -2.94 27.93 -2.69
CA THR A 20 -3.82 28.03 -1.53
C THR A 20 -5.24 28.28 -2.01
N ALA A 21 -6.05 27.22 -2.10
CA ALA A 21 -7.51 27.29 -2.01
C ALA A 21 -8.05 25.86 -1.87
N MET A 22 -8.42 25.45 -0.65
CA MET A 22 -9.34 24.32 -0.47
C MET A 22 -10.54 24.79 0.32
N THR A 23 -11.57 25.09 -0.45
CA THR A 23 -12.97 25.13 -0.07
C THR A 23 -13.43 23.75 0.41
N ALA A 24 -14.31 23.77 1.40
CA ALA A 24 -15.28 22.74 1.78
C ALA A 24 -14.74 21.31 1.95
N ALA A 25 -14.47 20.94 3.19
CA ALA A 25 -14.45 19.55 3.61
C ALA A 25 -15.79 18.87 3.28
N PRO A 26 -15.84 17.77 2.51
CA PRO A 26 -16.95 16.86 2.64
C PRO A 26 -16.79 16.13 3.98
N ALA A 27 -17.82 16.21 4.80
CA ALA A 27 -17.97 15.40 6.01
C ALA A 27 -17.77 13.92 5.64
N SER A 28 -16.58 13.41 5.94
CA SER A 28 -16.31 11.98 5.85
C SER A 28 -16.99 11.35 7.05
N ALA A 29 -18.09 10.66 6.79
CA ALA A 29 -18.73 9.79 7.76
C ALA A 29 -17.65 8.89 8.38
N ALA A 30 -17.51 8.97 9.69
CA ALA A 30 -16.68 8.05 10.45
C ALA A 30 -17.19 6.63 10.15
N ALA A 31 -16.45 5.89 9.34
CA ALA A 31 -16.67 4.47 9.16
C ALA A 31 -16.53 3.84 10.56
N GLY A 32 -17.64 3.28 11.06
CA GLY A 32 -17.70 2.62 12.34
C GLY A 32 -16.55 1.63 12.47
N THR A 33 -15.77 1.79 13.54
CA THR A 33 -14.69 0.87 13.87
C THR A 33 -15.33 -0.46 14.24
N HIS A 34 -15.43 -1.37 13.27
CA HIS A 34 -15.79 -2.76 13.54
C HIS A 34 -14.62 -3.42 14.24
N THR A 35 -14.54 -3.27 15.57
CA THR A 35 -13.65 -4.05 16.42
C THR A 35 -14.19 -5.47 16.54
N ARG A 36 -13.82 -6.32 15.59
CA ARG A 36 -13.97 -7.78 15.76
C ARG A 36 -13.04 -8.23 16.89
N PRO A 37 -13.50 -9.07 17.84
CA PRO A 37 -12.61 -9.65 18.85
C PRO A 37 -11.55 -10.51 18.16
N VAL A 38 -10.28 -10.14 18.36
CA VAL A 38 -9.11 -10.81 17.79
C VAL A 38 -8.94 -12.17 18.44
N LYS A 39 -8.88 -13.24 17.64
CA LYS A 39 -8.58 -14.60 18.13
C LYS A 39 -7.08 -14.73 18.46
N PRO A 40 -6.70 -15.52 19.48
CA PRO A 40 -5.29 -15.81 19.73
C PRO A 40 -4.63 -16.43 18.49
N GLY A 41 -3.62 -15.75 17.92
CA GLY A 41 -2.95 -16.12 16.68
C GLY A 41 -3.37 -15.31 15.44
N GLU A 42 -4.38 -14.44 15.56
CA GLU A 42 -4.73 -13.45 14.53
C GLU A 42 -3.77 -12.25 14.66
N LEU A 43 -3.09 -11.91 13.55
CA LEU A 43 -2.17 -10.77 13.49
C LEU A 43 -2.94 -9.49 13.86
N VAL A 44 -2.66 -8.96 15.05
CA VAL A 44 -3.28 -7.73 15.55
C VAL A 44 -2.77 -6.58 14.69
N PRO A 45 -3.66 -5.77 14.09
CA PRO A 45 -3.31 -4.45 13.57
C PRO A 45 -2.34 -3.72 14.49
N ALA A 46 -1.10 -3.52 14.06
CA ALA A 46 -0.20 -2.69 14.85
C ALA A 46 -0.85 -1.29 15.02
N ALA A 47 -1.08 -0.89 16.26
CA ALA A 47 -1.68 0.41 16.58
C ALA A 47 -0.76 1.51 16.03
N GLY A 48 -1.16 2.10 14.91
CA GLY A 48 -0.38 3.04 14.13
C GLY A 48 -1.20 3.61 12.99
N ALA A 49 -0.70 4.67 12.35
CA ALA A 49 -1.33 5.25 11.18
C ALA A 49 -1.53 4.18 10.10
N ARG A 50 -2.70 4.20 9.46
CA ARG A 50 -3.06 3.33 8.33
C ARG A 50 -3.54 4.20 7.20
N THR A 51 -3.18 3.84 5.98
CA THR A 51 -3.74 4.45 4.78
C THR A 51 -4.69 3.46 4.13
N ASP A 52 -5.94 3.88 3.97
CA ASP A 52 -6.98 3.16 3.27
C ASP A 52 -7.14 3.73 1.86
N HIS A 53 -7.05 2.86 0.86
CA HIS A 53 -7.28 3.22 -0.53
C HIS A 53 -8.42 2.40 -1.13
N ARG A 54 -9.24 3.07 -1.93
CA ARG A 54 -10.42 2.46 -2.56
C ARG A 54 -10.20 2.30 -4.06
N LEU A 55 -10.34 1.07 -4.54
CA LEU A 55 -10.44 0.71 -5.96
C LEU A 55 -11.90 0.39 -6.27
N THR A 56 -12.44 0.83 -7.41
CA THR A 56 -13.85 0.58 -7.74
C THR A 56 -14.02 0.35 -9.24
N SER A 57 -14.67 -0.76 -9.62
CA SER A 57 -15.16 -0.98 -10.98
C SER A 57 -16.62 -0.51 -11.08
N ARG A 58 -17.01 0.10 -12.19
CA ARG A 58 -18.40 0.52 -12.43
C ARG A 58 -19.11 -0.47 -13.34
N THR A 59 -20.38 -0.72 -13.07
CA THR A 59 -21.26 -1.46 -13.97
C THR A 59 -22.58 -0.72 -14.05
N ASP A 60 -23.07 -0.43 -15.25
CA ASP A 60 -24.34 0.33 -15.44
C ASP A 60 -25.59 -0.47 -15.04
N LYS A 61 -25.42 -1.76 -14.71
CA LYS A 61 -26.50 -2.73 -14.44
C LYS A 61 -26.34 -3.51 -13.13
N ALA A 62 -25.33 -3.22 -12.31
CA ALA A 62 -25.04 -3.94 -11.06
C ALA A 62 -24.33 -3.04 -10.04
N ALA A 63 -24.35 -3.43 -8.76
CA ALA A 63 -23.56 -2.75 -7.74
C ALA A 63 -22.06 -2.78 -8.11
N ALA A 64 -21.40 -1.62 -8.02
CA ALA A 64 -19.98 -1.47 -8.29
C ALA A 64 -19.14 -2.36 -7.36
N THR A 65 -18.22 -3.14 -7.91
CA THR A 65 -17.27 -3.89 -7.08
C THR A 65 -16.20 -2.94 -6.55
N THR A 66 -16.04 -2.91 -5.24
CA THR A 66 -15.06 -2.08 -4.53
C THR A 66 -14.03 -2.95 -3.84
N CYS A 67 -12.75 -2.63 -3.99
CA CYS A 67 -11.68 -3.21 -3.17
C CYS A 67 -11.05 -2.13 -2.27
N LEU A 68 -10.90 -2.46 -1.00
CA LEU A 68 -10.19 -1.70 0.00
C LEU A 68 -8.77 -2.25 0.12
N VAL A 69 -7.80 -1.37 -0.10
CA VAL A 69 -6.38 -1.65 0.08
C VAL A 69 -5.93 -0.93 1.35
N ASN A 70 -5.38 -1.67 2.31
CA ASN A 70 -4.84 -1.12 3.56
C ASN A 70 -3.33 -1.39 3.64
N ILE A 71 -2.57 -0.39 4.06
CA ILE A 71 -1.15 -0.50 4.39
C ILE A 71 -0.92 0.23 5.72
N SER A 72 -0.31 -0.45 6.69
CA SER A 72 0.05 0.15 7.97
C SER A 72 1.36 0.93 7.89
N ALA A 73 1.56 1.82 8.86
CA ALA A 73 2.88 2.34 9.17
C ALA A 73 3.83 1.16 9.52
N PRO A 74 5.13 1.26 9.17
CA PRO A 74 6.12 0.32 9.67
C PRO A 74 6.19 0.36 11.20
N VAL A 75 6.37 -0.80 11.81
CA VAL A 75 6.54 -0.95 13.26
C VAL A 75 7.65 -1.95 13.57
N ARG A 76 8.23 -1.87 14.76
CA ARG A 76 9.14 -2.93 15.22
C ARG A 76 8.37 -4.25 15.35
N ALA A 77 8.82 -5.25 14.61
CA ALA A 77 8.30 -6.62 14.63
C ALA A 77 9.19 -7.56 15.47
N GLY A 78 10.11 -7.00 16.27
CA GLY A 78 11.05 -7.73 17.11
C GLY A 78 12.28 -6.88 17.47
N ALA A 79 13.27 -7.50 18.12
CA ALA A 79 14.49 -6.82 18.55
C ALA A 79 15.30 -6.25 17.36
N ALA A 80 15.33 -6.96 16.24
CA ALA A 80 16.07 -6.60 15.03
C ALA A 80 15.21 -6.69 13.76
N LYS A 81 13.88 -6.51 13.88
CA LYS A 81 12.95 -6.63 12.76
C LYS A 81 11.99 -5.45 12.69
N VAL A 82 11.65 -5.04 11.48
CA VAL A 82 10.58 -4.07 11.19
C VAL A 82 9.56 -4.74 10.27
N GLY A 83 8.28 -4.51 10.51
CA GLY A 83 7.19 -5.08 9.73
C GLY A 83 6.18 -4.04 9.27
N VAL A 84 5.49 -4.35 8.17
CA VAL A 84 4.36 -3.60 7.63
C VAL A 84 3.22 -4.57 7.39
N ASP A 85 2.05 -4.27 7.96
CA ASP A 85 0.83 -5.00 7.70
C ASP A 85 0.16 -4.46 6.43
N TYR A 86 -0.45 -5.35 5.65
CA TYR A 86 -1.19 -4.97 4.45
C TYR A 86 -2.35 -5.91 4.18
N SER A 87 -3.39 -5.40 3.52
CA SER A 87 -4.52 -6.21 3.07
C SER A 87 -5.17 -5.64 1.83
N VAL A 88 -5.79 -6.50 1.02
CA VAL A 88 -6.65 -6.09 -0.10
C VAL A 88 -7.94 -6.88 -0.02
N THR A 89 -9.05 -6.21 0.30
CA THR A 89 -10.36 -6.86 0.50
C THR A 89 -11.39 -6.27 -0.45
N CYS A 90 -12.07 -7.11 -1.22
CA CYS A 90 -13.13 -6.69 -2.12
C CYS A 90 -14.51 -7.03 -1.55
N ASP A 91 -15.49 -6.16 -1.78
CA ASP A 91 -16.90 -6.35 -1.36
C ASP A 91 -17.64 -7.37 -2.22
N GLN A 92 -17.12 -7.72 -3.39
CA GLN A 92 -17.61 -8.78 -4.27
C GLN A 92 -16.48 -9.69 -4.75
N GLU A 93 -16.87 -10.86 -5.28
CA GLU A 93 -15.95 -11.82 -5.86
C GLU A 93 -15.23 -11.23 -7.08
N VAL A 94 -13.90 -11.30 -7.05
CA VAL A 94 -13.01 -10.90 -8.14
C VAL A 94 -12.41 -12.13 -8.82
N VAL A 95 -11.85 -11.96 -10.01
CA VAL A 95 -11.15 -13.04 -10.71
C VAL A 95 -9.82 -13.33 -10.01
N SER A 96 -9.07 -12.28 -9.69
CA SER A 96 -7.78 -12.39 -9.02
C SER A 96 -7.36 -11.08 -8.35
N ILE A 97 -6.54 -11.22 -7.30
CA ILE A 97 -5.84 -10.14 -6.62
C ILE A 97 -4.35 -10.53 -6.55
N TYR A 98 -3.52 -9.83 -7.30
CA TYR A 98 -2.08 -10.03 -7.31
C TYR A 98 -1.36 -8.74 -6.92
N GLY A 99 -0.19 -8.84 -6.32
CA GLY A 99 0.61 -7.66 -6.07
C GLY A 99 2.01 -7.93 -5.58
N ILE A 100 2.72 -6.84 -5.35
CA ILE A 100 4.05 -6.81 -4.76
C ILE A 100 4.11 -5.75 -3.68
N ILE A 101 4.82 -6.01 -2.59
CA ILE A 101 5.00 -5.06 -1.49
C ILE A 101 6.44 -5.08 -0.98
N GLY A 102 6.93 -3.91 -0.57
CA GLY A 102 8.24 -3.75 0.07
C GLY A 102 8.21 -2.64 1.14
N ILE A 103 9.23 -2.65 2.00
CA ILE A 103 9.51 -1.57 2.96
C ILE A 103 10.60 -0.70 2.38
N PHE A 104 10.40 0.61 2.35
CA PHE A 104 11.31 1.58 1.77
C PHE A 104 11.74 2.60 2.83
N ARG A 105 12.97 3.13 2.67
CA ARG A 105 13.38 4.35 3.37
C ARG A 105 12.88 5.56 2.59
N ASN A 106 12.57 6.63 3.31
CA ASN A 106 12.14 7.88 2.69
C ASN A 106 13.20 8.36 1.68
N ALA A 107 12.75 8.75 0.48
CA ALA A 107 13.57 9.15 -0.67
C ALA A 107 14.46 8.06 -1.31
N GLU A 108 14.37 6.79 -0.89
CA GLU A 108 15.04 5.68 -1.57
C GLU A 108 14.10 5.00 -2.58
N THR A 109 14.66 4.58 -3.72
CA THR A 109 13.92 3.86 -4.78
C THR A 109 14.06 2.34 -4.68
N THR A 110 14.92 1.87 -3.78
CA THR A 110 15.18 0.46 -3.53
C THR A 110 14.56 0.05 -2.20
N PRO A 111 13.88 -1.09 -2.12
CA PRO A 111 13.35 -1.58 -0.85
C PRO A 111 14.49 -2.03 0.05
N LEU A 112 14.22 -2.06 1.36
CA LEU A 112 15.13 -2.66 2.33
C LEU A 112 15.54 -4.06 1.88
N GLU A 113 16.84 -4.35 2.05
CA GLU A 113 17.47 -5.61 1.63
C GLU A 113 17.42 -5.90 0.12
N ASN A 114 16.96 -4.94 -0.70
CA ASN A 114 16.65 -5.15 -2.11
C ASN A 114 15.61 -6.27 -2.33
N THR A 115 14.70 -6.47 -1.38
CA THR A 115 13.69 -7.55 -1.43
C THR A 115 12.26 -7.02 -1.40
N VAL A 116 11.40 -7.64 -2.20
CA VAL A 116 9.94 -7.44 -2.19
C VAL A 116 9.25 -8.79 -1.98
N ASP A 117 8.06 -8.78 -1.43
CA ASP A 117 7.22 -9.97 -1.34
C ASP A 117 6.16 -9.91 -2.45
N VAL A 118 6.01 -11.02 -3.16
CA VAL A 118 4.94 -11.23 -4.15
C VAL A 118 3.78 -11.92 -3.44
N PHE A 119 2.56 -11.41 -3.63
CA PHE A 119 1.37 -12.04 -3.10
C PHE A 119 0.34 -12.32 -4.19
N ASP A 120 -0.33 -13.46 -4.04
CA ASP A 120 -1.54 -13.82 -4.77
C ASP A 120 -2.59 -14.19 -3.72
N LEU A 121 -3.59 -13.32 -3.55
CA LEU A 121 -4.65 -13.53 -2.58
C LEU A 121 -5.83 -14.31 -3.17
N GLY A 122 -5.72 -14.72 -4.44
CA GLY A 122 -6.79 -15.38 -5.17
C GLY A 122 -8.07 -14.55 -5.14
N ARG A 123 -9.12 -15.09 -4.49
CA ARG A 123 -10.46 -14.49 -4.40
C ARG A 123 -10.79 -13.86 -3.05
N PHE A 124 -9.96 -14.05 -2.01
CA PHE A 124 -10.27 -13.59 -0.64
C PHE A 124 -9.14 -12.72 -0.10
N GLY A 125 -9.49 -11.51 0.31
CA GLY A 125 -8.57 -10.58 0.94
C GLY A 125 -8.16 -11.01 2.33
N GLY A 126 -6.86 -10.94 2.63
CA GLY A 126 -6.30 -11.23 3.95
C GLY A 126 -5.37 -10.13 4.46
N GLY A 127 -5.16 -10.10 5.78
CA GLY A 127 -4.18 -9.28 6.49
C GLY A 127 -2.85 -10.02 6.63
N PHE A 128 -1.88 -9.60 5.83
CA PHE A 128 -0.54 -10.17 5.78
C PHE A 128 0.46 -9.18 6.36
N GLN A 129 1.62 -9.68 6.72
CA GLN A 129 2.71 -8.84 7.19
C GLN A 129 3.97 -9.18 6.40
N ILE A 130 4.64 -8.15 5.88
CA ILE A 130 6.03 -8.28 5.44
C ILE A 130 6.96 -7.88 6.55
N VAL A 131 8.07 -8.60 6.70
CA VAL A 131 9.07 -8.34 7.73
C VAL A 131 10.45 -8.26 7.08
N ARG A 132 11.25 -7.29 7.52
CA ARG A 132 12.65 -7.09 7.13
C ARG A 132 13.53 -6.92 8.37
N ASN A 133 14.84 -7.06 8.21
CA ASN A 133 15.80 -6.61 9.21
C ASN A 133 15.59 -5.13 9.51
N CYS A 134 15.69 -4.78 10.79
CA CYS A 134 15.45 -3.43 11.25
C CYS A 134 16.45 -2.47 10.60
N ALA A 135 15.94 -1.37 10.06
CA ALA A 135 16.70 -0.27 9.52
C ALA A 135 16.24 1.04 10.18
N SER A 136 17.16 1.80 10.78
CA SER A 136 16.83 3.09 11.38
C SER A 136 16.56 4.14 10.30
N GLY A 137 15.63 5.06 10.57
CA GLY A 137 15.21 6.13 9.66
C GLY A 137 13.69 6.22 9.49
N THR A 138 13.23 7.11 8.62
CA THR A 138 11.81 7.19 8.26
C THR A 138 11.49 6.14 7.20
N LEU A 139 10.70 5.13 7.57
CA LEU A 139 10.33 4.02 6.69
C LEU A 139 8.86 4.13 6.26
N TYR A 140 8.50 3.53 5.12
CA TYR A 140 7.11 3.37 4.69
C TYR A 140 6.93 2.07 3.89
N GLY A 141 5.70 1.54 3.87
CA GLY A 141 5.34 0.44 2.97
C GLY A 141 4.94 0.97 1.59
N TYR A 142 5.40 0.32 0.52
CA TYR A 142 4.95 0.61 -0.84
C TYR A 142 4.46 -0.66 -1.51
N MET A 143 3.27 -0.61 -2.08
CA MET A 143 2.58 -1.76 -2.65
C MET A 143 2.04 -1.46 -4.03
N ARG A 144 2.24 -2.38 -4.97
CA ARG A 144 1.51 -2.42 -6.24
C ARG A 144 0.43 -3.49 -6.14
N VAL A 145 -0.80 -3.12 -6.48
CA VAL A 145 -1.95 -4.04 -6.49
C VAL A 145 -2.55 -4.08 -7.89
N ILE A 146 -2.79 -5.31 -8.35
CA ILE A 146 -3.46 -5.63 -9.60
C ILE A 146 -4.73 -6.41 -9.25
N VAL A 147 -5.89 -5.81 -9.46
CA VAL A 147 -7.19 -6.44 -9.26
C VAL A 147 -7.84 -6.68 -10.61
N THR A 148 -8.23 -7.93 -10.89
CA THR A 148 -9.05 -8.27 -12.05
C THR A 148 -10.47 -8.53 -11.60
N PHE A 149 -11.40 -7.66 -11.99
CA PHE A 149 -12.80 -7.77 -11.62
C PHE A 149 -13.51 -8.79 -12.51
N LYS A 150 -14.46 -9.53 -11.93
CA LYS A 150 -15.29 -10.49 -12.68
C LYS A 150 -16.21 -9.77 -13.67
N THR A 151 -16.69 -8.59 -13.27
CA THR A 151 -17.61 -7.74 -14.04
C THR A 151 -17.28 -6.27 -13.84
N GLY A 152 -17.69 -5.44 -14.79
CA GLY A 152 -17.56 -3.99 -14.73
C GLY A 152 -16.38 -3.43 -15.51
N THR A 153 -16.34 -2.11 -15.59
CA THR A 153 -15.34 -1.31 -16.30
C THR A 153 -14.68 -0.33 -15.32
N PRO A 154 -13.36 -0.29 -15.22
CA PRO A 154 -12.42 -1.17 -15.93
C PRO A 154 -12.45 -2.61 -15.40
N SER A 155 -12.20 -3.58 -16.27
CA SER A 155 -12.12 -5.00 -15.91
C SER A 155 -10.85 -5.35 -15.13
N ARG A 156 -9.84 -4.47 -15.18
CA ARG A 156 -8.59 -4.58 -14.42
C ARG A 156 -8.16 -3.20 -13.94
N ILE A 157 -7.72 -3.12 -12.69
CA ILE A 157 -7.03 -1.96 -12.12
C ILE A 157 -5.63 -2.40 -11.70
N ASP A 158 -4.63 -1.59 -12.05
CA ASP A 158 -3.22 -1.79 -11.73
C ASP A 158 -2.70 -0.47 -11.18
N THR A 159 -2.40 -0.43 -9.88
CA THR A 159 -2.12 0.83 -9.18
C THR A 159 -1.16 0.61 -8.02
N ASN A 160 -0.37 1.65 -7.72
CA ASN A 160 0.55 1.66 -6.60
C ASN A 160 0.00 2.50 -5.44
N PHE A 161 0.35 2.10 -4.23
CA PHE A 161 -0.07 2.71 -2.97
C PHE A 161 1.13 2.85 -2.05
N ALA A 162 1.21 4.00 -1.39
CA ALA A 162 2.16 4.24 -0.32
C ALA A 162 1.41 4.24 1.01
N GLY A 163 1.84 3.40 1.93
CA GLY A 163 1.42 3.46 3.32
C GLY A 163 1.98 4.70 4.01
N PRO A 164 1.53 4.97 5.24
CA PRO A 164 2.04 6.08 6.02
C PRO A 164 3.50 5.82 6.42
N ALA A 165 4.29 6.88 6.47
CA ALA A 165 5.66 6.81 6.91
C ALA A 165 5.76 6.85 8.44
N ALA A 166 6.71 6.13 9.02
CA ALA A 166 7.01 6.14 10.45
C ALA A 166 8.51 6.19 10.73
N PRO A 167 8.94 6.97 11.74
CA PRO A 167 10.32 6.94 12.20
C PRO A 167 10.59 5.62 12.97
N ILE A 168 11.59 4.86 12.53
CA ILE A 168 12.04 3.63 13.16
C ILE A 168 13.44 3.83 13.73
N SER A 169 13.62 3.39 14.97
CA SER A 169 14.92 3.32 15.61
C SER A 169 15.27 1.87 15.92
N CYS A 170 16.35 1.44 15.29
CA CYS A 170 17.19 0.30 15.64
C CYS A 170 18.43 0.85 16.36
#